data_AF-A0A960PCX5-F1
#
_entry.id   AF-A0A960PCX5-F1
#
_cell.length_a   1.000
_cell.length_b   1.000
_cell.length_c   1.000
_cell.angle_alpha   90.00
_cell.angle_beta   90.00
_cell.angle_gamma   90.00
#
_symmetry.space_group_name_H-M   'P 1'
#
loop_
_entity.id
_entity.type
_entity.pdbx_description
1 polymer ?
#
loop_
_entity_poly.entity_id
_entity_poly.type
_entity_poly.pdbx_seq_one_letter_code
_entity_poly.pdbx_strand_id
1 'polypeptide(L)'
;GFEEFVKTAEGAKILFAEKGGEGFAAIKPGKKITAVIGPEGGWEASELDLAQKHKFQIITLGGRILRAETAAITITAMIQNHFGDLS
;
A
#
# COMPACT_ATOMS: atom_id res chain seq x y z
N GLY A 1 5.12 -13.17 9.39
CA GLY A 1 3.90 -13.30 8.57
C GLY A 1 3.18 -11.96 8.50
N PHE A 2 2.13 -11.86 7.68
CA PHE A 2 1.40 -10.59 7.50
C PHE A 2 0.83 -10.04 8.82
N GLU A 3 0.33 -10.91 9.71
CA GLU A 3 -0.19 -10.50 11.02
C GLU A 3 0.84 -9.83 11.93
N GLU A 4 2.08 -10.30 11.92
CA GLU A 4 3.18 -9.71 12.71
C GLU A 4 3.61 -8.37 12.08
N PHE A 5 3.61 -8.30 10.75
CA PHE A 5 3.97 -7.11 10.00
C PHE A 5 3.00 -5.95 10.30
N VAL A 6 1.69 -6.16 10.26
CA VAL A 6 0.72 -5.08 10.50
C VAL A 6 0.83 -4.48 11.91
N LYS A 7 1.26 -5.28 12.90
CA LYS A 7 1.50 -4.84 14.29
C LYS A 7 2.75 -3.97 14.44
N THR A 8 3.77 -4.22 13.62
CA THR A 8 5.08 -3.57 13.72
C THR A 8 5.28 -2.42 12.73
N ALA A 9 4.41 -2.30 11.71
CA ALA A 9 4.45 -1.20 10.75
C ALA A 9 4.30 0.16 11.42
N GLU A 10 5.05 1.15 10.91
CA GLU A 10 5.10 2.52 11.46
C GLU A 10 4.89 3.56 10.35
N GLY A 11 4.59 4.80 10.76
CA GLY A 11 4.35 5.90 9.83
C GLY A 11 3.00 5.81 9.12
N ALA A 12 2.90 6.42 7.94
CA ALA A 12 1.73 6.28 7.07
C ALA A 12 1.72 4.88 6.46
N LYS A 13 0.70 4.10 6.79
CA LYS A 13 0.58 2.69 6.42
C LYS A 13 -0.35 2.54 5.22
N ILE A 14 0.16 2.01 4.12
CA ILE A 14 -0.54 1.92 2.85
C ILE A 14 -0.50 0.48 2.37
N LEU A 15 -1.67 -0.08 2.07
CA LEU A 15 -1.82 -1.40 1.46
C LEU A 15 -2.36 -1.24 0.06
N PHE A 16 -1.62 -1.73 -0.93
CA PHE A 16 -2.02 -1.70 -2.33
C PHE A 16 -2.80 -2.96 -2.67
N ALA A 17 -4.07 -2.80 -3.04
CA ALA A 17 -4.98 -3.87 -3.38
C ALA A 17 -5.41 -3.80 -4.87
N GLU A 18 -5.64 -4.95 -5.48
CA GLU A 18 -6.08 -5.05 -6.87
C GLU A 18 -7.50 -4.48 -7.07
N LYS A 19 -8.34 -4.55 -6.03
CA LYS A 19 -9.72 -4.08 -6.03
C LYS A 19 -10.11 -3.47 -4.68
N GLY A 20 -11.09 -2.59 -4.70
CA GLY A 20 -11.51 -1.84 -3.52
C GLY A 20 -10.49 -0.79 -3.08
N GLY A 21 -10.78 -0.09 -1.98
CA GLY A 21 -9.94 1.00 -1.51
C GLY A 21 -10.09 2.30 -2.29
N GLU A 22 -9.29 3.29 -1.91
CA GLU A 22 -9.31 4.64 -2.47
C GLU A 22 -8.29 4.76 -3.63
N GLY A 23 -8.44 5.81 -4.43
CA GLY A 23 -7.44 6.13 -5.46
C GLY A 23 -6.13 6.63 -4.86
N PHE A 24 -5.03 6.49 -5.61
CA PHE A 24 -3.68 6.90 -5.18
C PHE A 24 -3.60 8.34 -4.63
N ALA A 25 -4.36 9.28 -5.19
CA ALA A 25 -4.39 10.68 -4.74
C ALA A 25 -4.94 10.87 -3.31
N ALA A 26 -5.58 9.86 -2.73
CA ALA A 26 -6.07 9.89 -1.35
C ALA A 26 -4.96 9.60 -0.32
N ILE A 27 -3.77 9.18 -0.76
CA ILE A 27 -2.66 8.87 0.16
C ILE A 27 -2.31 10.13 0.94
N LYS A 28 -2.33 9.99 2.27
CA LYS A 28 -1.96 11.08 3.17
C LYS A 28 -0.44 11.21 3.25
N PRO A 29 0.10 12.44 3.28
CA PRO A 29 1.53 12.67 3.44
C PRO A 29 2.03 12.14 4.79
N GLY A 30 3.30 11.70 4.83
CA GLY A 30 3.94 11.25 6.06
C GLY A 30 5.46 11.23 5.94
N LYS A 31 6.16 11.57 7.03
CA LYS A 31 7.65 11.55 7.08
C LYS A 31 8.25 10.14 6.95
N LYS A 32 7.46 9.12 7.29
CA LYS A 32 7.79 7.70 7.16
C LYS A 32 6.57 7.03 6.54
N ILE A 33 6.80 6.25 5.49
CA ILE A 33 5.74 5.53 4.78
C ILE A 33 6.09 4.05 4.80
N THR A 34 5.13 3.23 5.21
CA THR A 34 5.17 1.77 5.04
C THR A 34 4.17 1.40 3.95
N ALA A 35 4.68 1.01 2.78
CA ALA A 35 3.88 0.53 1.66
C ALA A 35 3.98 -0.99 1.56
N VAL A 36 2.83 -1.68 1.44
CA VAL A 36 2.79 -3.13 1.26
C VAL A 36 2.01 -3.50 0.00
N ILE A 37 2.52 -4.49 -0.72
CA ILE A 37 1.93 -5.03 -1.95
C ILE A 37 1.58 -6.49 -1.68
N GLY A 38 0.41 -6.91 -2.16
CA GLY A 38 -0.08 -8.27 -1.99
C GLY A 38 0.66 -9.30 -2.83
N PRO A 39 0.48 -10.59 -2.52
CA PRO A 39 0.96 -11.67 -3.36
C PRO A 39 0.25 -11.68 -4.72
N GLU A 40 0.73 -12.47 -5.68
CA GLU A 40 0.16 -12.55 -7.05
C GLU A 40 -1.33 -12.91 -7.07
N GLY A 41 -1.82 -13.64 -6.06
CA GLY A 41 -3.23 -14.01 -5.90
C GLY A 41 -4.12 -12.89 -5.36
N GLY A 42 -3.57 -11.72 -5.03
CA GLY A 42 -4.29 -10.64 -4.35
C GLY A 42 -4.37 -10.83 -2.84
N TRP A 43 -5.12 -9.95 -2.19
CA TRP A 43 -5.34 -10.01 -0.74
C TRP A 43 -6.60 -10.78 -0.39
N GLU A 44 -6.53 -11.59 0.67
CA GLU A 44 -7.72 -12.18 1.26
C GLU A 44 -8.55 -11.12 1.99
N ALA A 45 -9.87 -11.32 2.07
CA ALA A 45 -10.75 -10.39 2.76
C ALA A 45 -10.35 -10.20 4.24
N SER A 46 -9.89 -11.27 4.89
CA SER A 46 -9.39 -11.24 6.27
C SER A 46 -8.12 -10.40 6.43
N GLU A 47 -7.24 -10.38 5.42
CA GLU A 47 -6.02 -9.57 5.45
C GLU A 47 -6.34 -8.08 5.29
N LEU A 48 -7.25 -7.73 4.40
CA LEU A 48 -7.72 -6.35 4.24
C LEU A 48 -8.36 -5.82 5.53
N ASP A 49 -9.22 -6.63 6.16
CA ASP A 49 -9.89 -6.31 7.41
C ASP A 49 -8.88 -6.14 8.56
N LEU A 50 -7.88 -7.02 8.63
CA LEU A 50 -6.79 -6.93 9.59
C LEU A 50 -5.94 -5.67 9.39
N ALA A 51 -5.63 -5.32 8.14
CA ALA A 51 -4.88 -4.11 7.81
C ALA A 51 -5.65 -2.85 8.23
N GLN A 52 -6.95 -2.78 7.93
CA GLN A 52 -7.83 -1.68 8.33
C GLN A 52 -7.89 -1.52 9.85
N LYS A 53 -8.00 -2.62 10.60
CA LYS A 53 -7.91 -2.62 12.08
C LYS A 53 -6.60 -2.00 12.58
N HIS A 54 -5.50 -2.20 11.85
CA HIS A 54 -4.18 -1.62 12.15
C HIS A 54 -3.91 -0.28 11.46
N LYS A 55 -4.97 0.40 10.99
CA LYS A 55 -4.95 1.74 10.38
C LYS A 55 -4.18 1.84 9.06
N PHE A 56 -4.08 0.74 8.32
CA PHE A 56 -3.66 0.82 6.92
C PHE A 56 -4.75 1.49 6.09
N GLN A 57 -4.33 2.41 5.22
CA GLN A 57 -5.16 2.92 4.13
C GLN A 57 -5.08 1.93 2.96
N ILE A 58 -6.24 1.50 2.47
CA ILE A 58 -6.33 0.58 1.33
C ILE A 58 -6.38 1.42 0.06
N ILE A 59 -5.40 1.25 -0.82
CA ILE A 59 -5.26 2.00 -2.07
C ILE A 59 -5.33 1.05 -3.26
N THR A 60 -6.02 1.47 -4.31
CA THR A 60 -6.00 0.78 -5.61
C THR A 60 -5.34 1.62 -6.68
N LEU A 61 -4.67 0.94 -7.61
CA LEU A 61 -4.08 1.52 -8.82
C LEU A 61 -4.96 1.29 -10.07
N GLY A 62 -6.27 1.16 -9.84
CA GLY A 62 -7.28 1.06 -10.90
C GLY A 62 -7.34 -0.33 -11.54
N GLY A 63 -7.33 -1.39 -10.73
CA GLY A 63 -7.57 -2.77 -11.22
C GLY A 63 -6.35 -3.46 -11.86
N ARG A 64 -5.17 -2.82 -11.85
CA ARG A 64 -3.94 -3.43 -12.39
C ARG A 64 -3.29 -4.31 -11.33
N ILE A 65 -3.20 -5.61 -11.60
CA ILE A 65 -2.34 -6.51 -10.82
C ILE A 65 -0.90 -6.17 -11.16
N LEU A 66 -0.14 -5.69 -10.18
CA LEU A 66 1.29 -5.47 -10.34
C LEU A 66 2.05 -6.71 -9.89
N ARG A 67 3.03 -7.16 -10.68
CA ARG A 67 4.01 -8.15 -10.21
C ARG A 67 4.81 -7.53 -9.07
N ALA A 68 5.02 -8.29 -7.99
CA ALA A 68 5.51 -7.76 -6.71
C ALA A 68 6.82 -6.94 -6.85
N GLU A 69 7.75 -7.38 -7.69
CA GLU A 69 9.04 -6.68 -7.87
C GLU A 69 8.87 -5.34 -8.58
N THR A 70 8.12 -5.31 -9.69
CA THR A 70 7.85 -4.07 -10.43
C THR A 70 6.97 -3.12 -9.60
N ALA A 71 6.06 -3.67 -8.81
CA ALA A 71 5.17 -2.91 -7.95
C ALA A 71 5.95 -2.08 -6.93
N ALA A 72 6.93 -2.68 -6.25
CA ALA A 72 7.71 -2.00 -5.22
C ALA A 72 8.46 -0.78 -5.78
N ILE A 73 9.14 -0.95 -6.93
CA ILE A 73 9.89 0.14 -7.58
C ILE A 73 8.91 1.23 -8.06
N THR A 74 7.82 0.83 -8.72
CA THR A 74 6.82 1.77 -9.27
C THR A 74 6.17 2.58 -8.15
N ILE A 75 5.72 1.94 -7.08
CA ILE A 75 5.09 2.61 -5.93
C ILE A 75 6.07 3.56 -5.27
N THR A 76 7.33 3.15 -5.10
CA THR A 76 8.37 4.01 -4.52
C THR A 76 8.61 5.26 -5.36
N ALA A 77 8.65 5.14 -6.69
CA ALA A 77 8.76 6.28 -7.60
C ALA A 77 7.51 7.17 -7.56
N MET A 78 6.31 6.58 -7.57
CA MET A 78 5.04 7.32 -7.50
C MET A 78 4.91 8.12 -6.19
N ILE A 79 5.28 7.52 -5.05
CA ILE A 79 5.25 8.18 -3.74
C ILE A 79 6.25 9.34 -3.70
N GLN A 80 7.49 9.14 -4.16
CA GLN A 80 8.49 10.21 -4.22
C GLN A 80 8.06 11.36 -5.13
N ASN A 81 7.52 11.04 -6.31
CA ASN A 81 6.98 12.04 -7.23
C ASN A 81 5.77 12.78 -6.64
N HIS A 82 4.89 12.08 -5.94
CA HIS A 82 3.67 12.68 -5.37
C HIS A 82 3.96 13.60 -4.19
N PHE A 83 4.98 13.31 -3.39
CA PHE A 83 5.35 14.09 -2.21
C PHE A 83 6.60 14.97 -2.38
N GLY A 84 7.20 15.00 -3.57
CA GLY A 84 8.13 16.06 -3.99
C GLY A 84 9.63 15.77 -3.86
N ASP A 85 10.06 14.52 -3.72
CA ASP A 85 11.49 14.17 -3.72
C ASP A 85 12.07 13.97 -5.14
N LEU A 86 11.22 13.93 -6.17
CA LEU A 86 11.61 13.91 -7.59
C LEU A 86 11.15 15.22 -8.25
N SER A 87 11.97 16.26 -8.12
CA SER A 87 11.89 17.52 -8.87
C SER A 87 13.21 17.82 -9.56
#